data_AF-A0A837B5J4-F1
#
_entry.id   AF-A0A837B5J4-F1
#
_cell.length_a   1.000
_cell.length_b   1.000
_cell.length_c   1.000
_cell.angle_alpha   90.00
_cell.angle_beta   90.00
_cell.angle_gamma   90.00
#
_symmetry.space_group_name_H-M   'P 1'
#
loop_
_entity.id
_entity.type
_entity.pdbx_description
1 polymer ?
#
loop_
_entity_poly.entity_id
_entity_poly.type
_entity_poly.pdbx_seq_one_letter_code
_entity_poly.pdbx_strand_id
1 'polypeptide(L)'
;VMSGIDCADPYVERLLEGFAFLSARVQLELEAQQPVFAQHLTEMLYPHFLSPVPSMAVVELQPEQGEGIGPAGHVVPRGSALRSLIGHGDRTACEYRTAHTVTLLPLRLTAASYLASPAALATLGEPVEPRARAGLRLVFNVHAGLRLDMLALDTLPIFITGADGLAGTLYEQLHANALGFVVRARSADGQVLTRTFGPEHLQPQGFDDEQALLPRSERSFSGYRLLQEYFACPERFLFAAFDGLSQVLTRAACAEFEILVWFDRSVERL
;
A
#
# COMPACT_ATOMS: atom_id res chain seq x y z
N VAL A 1 42.86 32.95 -2.05
CA VAL A 1 43.85 33.99 -1.70
C VAL A 1 45.23 33.43 -2.07
N MET A 2 45.73 33.76 -3.26
CA MET A 2 47.12 33.51 -3.63
C MET A 2 47.96 34.68 -3.10
N SER A 3 48.24 34.70 -1.80
CA SER A 3 49.11 35.71 -1.20
C SER A 3 50.54 35.21 -1.21
N GLY A 4 51.39 35.76 -2.08
CA GLY A 4 52.84 35.52 -1.95
C GLY A 4 53.75 35.84 -3.12
N ILE A 5 53.25 36.28 -4.28
CA ILE A 5 54.12 36.72 -5.37
C ILE A 5 53.53 38.01 -5.94
N ASP A 6 54.13 39.15 -5.62
CA ASP A 6 53.80 40.42 -6.27
C ASP A 6 54.06 40.29 -7.78
N CYS A 7 52.99 40.24 -8.56
CA CYS A 7 53.07 40.29 -10.01
C CYS A 7 53.42 41.72 -10.41
N ALA A 8 54.53 41.92 -11.13
CA ALA A 8 55.09 43.25 -11.40
C ALA A 8 54.24 44.12 -12.35
N ASP A 9 53.11 43.62 -12.89
CA ASP A 9 52.21 44.37 -13.77
C ASP A 9 50.74 43.91 -13.60
N PRO A 10 49.82 44.78 -13.14
CA PRO A 10 48.39 44.47 -12.99
C PRO A 10 47.70 43.99 -14.28
N TYR A 11 48.21 44.35 -15.46
CA TYR A 11 47.68 43.87 -16.73
C TYR A 11 48.06 42.40 -16.98
N VAL A 12 49.25 41.97 -16.54
CA VAL A 12 49.70 40.58 -16.62
C VAL A 12 48.92 39.71 -15.63
N GLU A 13 48.70 40.20 -14.40
CA GLU A 13 47.86 39.51 -13.41
C GLU A 13 46.44 39.25 -13.94
N ARG A 14 45.76 40.29 -14.45
CA ARG A 14 44.42 40.14 -15.04
C ARG A 14 44.39 39.25 -16.27
N LEU A 15 45.47 39.22 -17.06
CA LEU A 15 45.61 38.31 -18.19
C LEU A 15 45.74 36.86 -17.73
N LEU A 16 46.54 36.59 -16.69
CA LEU A 16 46.70 35.26 -16.11
C LEU A 16 45.41 34.78 -15.43
N GLU A 17 44.70 35.65 -14.72
CA GLU A 17 43.37 35.36 -14.18
C GLU A 17 42.38 35.02 -15.32
N GLY A 18 42.33 35.84 -16.37
CA GLY A 18 41.48 35.59 -17.54
C GLY A 18 41.80 34.27 -18.23
N PHE A 19 43.09 33.93 -18.36
CA PHE A 19 43.53 32.66 -18.92
C PHE A 19 43.16 31.47 -18.03
N ALA A 20 43.30 31.62 -16.71
CA ALA A 20 42.91 30.59 -15.74
C ALA A 20 41.40 30.34 -15.78
N PHE A 21 40.57 31.40 -15.84
CA PHE A 21 39.12 31.27 -15.97
C PHE A 21 38.69 30.62 -17.29
N LEU A 22 39.30 31.01 -18.41
CA LEU A 22 38.99 30.41 -19.72
C LEU A 22 39.38 28.93 -19.75
N SER A 23 40.56 28.58 -19.23
CA SER A 23 41.03 27.20 -19.16
C SER A 23 40.15 26.36 -18.25
N ALA A 24 39.79 26.88 -17.07
CA ALA A 24 38.86 26.21 -16.15
C ALA A 24 37.48 26.01 -16.78
N ARG A 25 36.97 26.99 -17.54
CA ARG A 25 35.69 26.85 -18.25
C ARG A 25 35.72 25.76 -19.31
N VAL A 26 36.79 25.69 -20.10
CA VAL A 26 36.96 24.63 -21.11
C VAL A 26 37.04 23.26 -20.46
N GLN A 27 37.79 23.14 -19.36
CA GLN A 27 37.87 21.89 -18.59
C GLN A 27 36.50 21.49 -18.02
N LEU A 28 35.75 22.43 -17.45
CA LEU A 28 34.41 22.20 -16.91
C LEU A 28 33.44 21.74 -18.00
N GLU A 29 33.46 22.36 -19.19
CA GLU A 29 32.63 21.95 -20.33
C GLU A 29 32.98 20.54 -20.82
N LEU A 30 34.27 20.19 -20.87
CA LEU A 30 34.71 18.83 -21.24
C LEU A 30 34.25 17.80 -20.21
N GLU A 31 34.42 18.09 -18.92
CA GLU A 31 33.98 17.22 -17.83
C GLU A 31 32.45 17.06 -17.80
N ALA A 32 31.71 18.12 -18.15
CA ALA A 32 30.24 18.10 -18.24
C ALA A 32 29.69 17.16 -19.33
N GLN A 33 30.48 16.78 -20.34
CA GLN A 33 30.05 15.82 -21.37
C GLN A 33 30.00 14.37 -20.87
N GLN A 34 30.81 14.02 -19.87
CA GLN A 34 30.90 12.63 -19.40
C GLN A 34 29.57 12.14 -18.75
N PRO A 35 28.89 12.91 -17.88
CA PRO A 35 27.57 12.55 -17.37
C PRO A 35 26.50 12.39 -18.47
N VAL A 36 26.56 13.19 -19.53
CA VAL A 36 25.59 13.13 -20.65
C VAL A 36 25.66 11.77 -21.34
N PHE A 37 26.86 11.28 -21.62
CA PHE A 37 27.04 9.96 -22.21
C PHE A 37 26.52 8.83 -21.31
N ALA A 38 26.86 8.88 -20.02
CA ALA A 38 26.38 7.90 -19.04
C ALA A 38 24.84 7.94 -18.92
N GLN A 39 24.26 9.14 -18.89
CA GLN A 39 22.81 9.34 -18.84
C GLN A 39 22.12 8.73 -20.05
N HIS A 40 22.59 8.96 -21.27
CA HIS A 40 21.99 8.36 -22.47
C HIS A 40 22.06 6.82 -22.45
N LEU A 41 23.15 6.23 -21.97
CA LEU A 41 23.23 4.79 -21.76
C LEU A 41 22.19 4.31 -20.72
N THR A 42 22.03 5.06 -19.62
CA THR A 42 20.99 4.77 -18.62
C THR A 42 19.58 4.95 -19.17
N GLU A 43 19.30 5.94 -20.01
CA GLU A 43 17.98 6.12 -20.64
C GLU A 43 17.62 4.92 -21.53
N MET A 44 18.59 4.36 -22.24
CA MET A 44 18.38 3.17 -23.08
C MET A 44 18.11 1.90 -22.27
N LEU A 45 18.80 1.72 -21.14
CA LEU A 45 18.73 0.50 -20.33
C LEU A 45 17.65 0.56 -19.23
N TYR A 46 17.55 1.69 -18.55
CA TYR A 46 16.71 1.92 -17.35
C TYR A 46 16.04 3.32 -17.39
N PRO A 47 15.12 3.57 -18.34
CA PRO A 47 14.51 4.90 -18.52
C PRO A 47 13.79 5.44 -17.28
N HIS A 48 13.30 4.55 -16.42
CA HIS A 48 12.58 4.88 -15.19
C HIS A 48 13.49 5.44 -14.08
N PHE A 49 14.80 5.21 -14.12
CA PHE A 49 15.74 5.72 -13.11
C PHE A 49 16.00 7.23 -13.23
N LEU A 50 15.75 7.79 -14.41
CA LEU A 50 15.90 9.21 -14.68
C LEU A 50 14.56 9.96 -14.65
N SER A 51 13.47 9.22 -14.45
CA SER A 51 12.13 9.80 -14.33
C SER A 51 11.91 10.32 -12.91
N PRO A 52 11.29 11.50 -12.73
CA PRO A 52 10.92 11.98 -11.40
C PRO A 52 9.93 11.03 -10.73
N VAL A 53 10.08 10.83 -9.42
CA VAL A 53 9.14 10.04 -8.63
C VAL A 53 7.94 10.91 -8.25
N PRO A 54 6.72 10.62 -8.72
CA PRO A 54 5.54 11.39 -8.35
C PRO A 54 5.17 11.13 -6.88
N SER A 55 4.45 12.08 -6.27
CA SER A 55 3.82 11.84 -4.97
C SER A 55 2.78 10.72 -5.07
N MET A 56 2.71 9.87 -4.05
CA MET A 56 1.77 8.74 -3.97
C MET A 56 1.09 8.75 -2.60
N ALA A 57 -0.10 8.16 -2.53
CA ALA A 57 -0.85 8.04 -1.29
C ALA A 57 -1.77 6.82 -1.33
N VAL A 58 -2.07 6.28 -0.16
CA VAL A 58 -3.21 5.37 0.05
C VAL A 58 -4.40 6.22 0.50
N VAL A 59 -5.56 6.02 -0.14
CA VAL A 59 -6.79 6.76 0.17
C VAL A 59 -7.92 5.78 0.46
N GLU A 60 -8.82 6.18 1.36
CA GLU A 60 -10.08 5.49 1.61
C GLU A 60 -11.19 6.16 0.79
N LEU A 61 -11.91 5.38 -0.01
CA LEU A 61 -13.05 5.86 -0.79
C LEU A 61 -14.33 5.52 -0.02
N GLN A 62 -15.00 6.55 0.48
CA GLN A 62 -16.29 6.40 1.16
C GLN A 62 -17.41 6.97 0.29
N PRO A 63 -18.55 6.28 0.15
CA PRO A 63 -19.72 6.83 -0.53
C PRO A 63 -20.25 8.06 0.22
N GLU A 64 -20.87 9.00 -0.50
CA GLU A 64 -21.53 10.14 0.15
C GLU A 64 -22.70 9.69 1.04
N GLN A 65 -22.97 10.47 2.10
CA GLN A 65 -24.04 10.16 3.02
C GLN A 65 -25.40 10.15 2.30
N GLY A 66 -26.07 9.00 2.28
CA GLY A 66 -27.38 8.82 1.66
C GLY A 66 -27.34 8.18 0.27
N GLU A 67 -26.19 8.15 -0.41
CA GLU A 67 -25.98 7.29 -1.58
C GLU A 67 -25.61 5.88 -1.10
N GLY A 68 -26.63 5.04 -0.98
CA GLY A 68 -26.43 3.64 -0.60
C GLY A 68 -25.73 2.85 -1.69
N ILE A 69 -24.64 2.16 -1.35
CA ILE A 69 -24.04 1.15 -2.22
C ILE A 69 -24.94 -0.09 -2.22
N GLY A 70 -25.36 -0.53 -3.41
CA GLY A 70 -26.17 -1.73 -3.57
C GLY A 70 -25.41 -3.02 -3.23
N PRO A 71 -26.11 -4.17 -3.16
CA PRO A 71 -25.51 -5.45 -2.78
C PRO A 71 -24.41 -5.94 -3.74
N ALA A 72 -24.46 -5.52 -5.02
CA ALA A 72 -23.43 -5.82 -6.01
C ALA A 72 -22.13 -5.00 -5.83
N GLY A 73 -22.12 -4.01 -4.93
CA GLY A 73 -21.03 -3.05 -4.80
C GLY A 73 -21.01 -2.01 -5.93
N HIS A 74 -20.05 -1.09 -5.85
CA HIS A 74 -19.74 -0.12 -6.89
C HIS A 74 -18.27 -0.25 -7.30
N VAL A 75 -18.01 -0.51 -8.57
CA VAL A 75 -16.65 -0.71 -9.08
C VAL A 75 -16.05 0.63 -9.50
N VAL A 76 -14.93 1.00 -8.89
CA VAL A 76 -14.08 2.12 -9.28
C VAL A 76 -12.93 1.56 -10.12
N PRO A 77 -12.90 1.80 -11.45
CA PRO A 77 -11.86 1.25 -12.31
C PRO A 77 -10.47 1.79 -11.97
N ARG A 78 -9.44 1.02 -12.31
CA ARG A 78 -8.06 1.49 -12.38
C ARG A 78 -7.95 2.77 -13.25
N GLY A 79 -7.12 3.72 -12.84
CA GLY A 79 -6.88 4.96 -13.57
C GLY A 79 -7.91 6.06 -13.31
N SER A 80 -8.90 5.80 -12.45
CA SER A 80 -9.91 6.79 -12.04
C SER A 80 -9.23 8.00 -11.40
N ALA A 81 -9.62 9.20 -11.83
CA ALA A 81 -9.00 10.45 -11.39
C ALA A 81 -9.50 10.86 -10.00
N LEU A 82 -8.58 11.28 -9.15
CA LEU A 82 -8.83 11.85 -7.82
C LEU A 82 -8.15 13.21 -7.77
N ARG A 83 -8.88 14.27 -7.39
CA ARG A 83 -8.34 15.63 -7.37
C ARG A 83 -8.19 16.10 -5.93
N SER A 84 -7.02 16.64 -5.60
CA SER A 84 -6.81 17.27 -4.30
C SER A 84 -7.59 18.59 -4.21
N LEU A 85 -7.71 19.11 -2.99
CA LEU A 85 -8.02 20.53 -2.80
C LEU A 85 -6.86 21.39 -3.35
N ILE A 86 -7.15 22.63 -3.72
CA ILE A 86 -6.12 23.61 -4.10
C ILE A 86 -5.51 24.16 -2.81
N GLY A 87 -4.18 24.02 -2.66
CA GLY A 87 -3.45 24.50 -1.49
C GLY A 87 -3.37 26.03 -1.41
N HIS A 88 -2.97 26.54 -0.25
CA HIS A 88 -2.74 27.97 -0.08
C HIS A 88 -1.57 28.45 -0.95
N GLY A 89 -1.87 29.31 -1.94
CA GLY A 89 -0.87 29.85 -2.88
C GLY A 89 -0.75 29.06 -4.18
N ASP A 90 -1.39 27.89 -4.28
CA ASP A 90 -1.41 27.09 -5.50
C ASP A 90 -2.45 27.59 -6.49
N ARG A 91 -2.18 27.39 -7.78
CA ARG A 91 -3.11 27.73 -8.87
C ARG A 91 -3.84 26.52 -9.44
N THR A 92 -3.38 25.32 -9.13
CA THR A 92 -3.86 24.06 -9.71
C THR A 92 -3.88 22.98 -8.65
N ALA A 93 -4.93 22.16 -8.64
CA ALA A 93 -5.01 20.96 -7.81
C ALA A 93 -4.09 19.86 -8.36
N CYS A 94 -3.57 19.02 -7.46
CA CYS A 94 -2.93 17.77 -7.84
C CYS A 94 -3.97 16.76 -8.33
N GLU A 95 -3.63 16.02 -9.38
CA GLU A 95 -4.43 14.91 -9.87
C GLU A 95 -3.69 13.60 -9.58
N TYR A 96 -4.38 12.69 -8.88
CA TYR A 96 -3.96 11.33 -8.60
C TYR A 96 -4.80 10.37 -9.42
N ARG A 97 -4.30 9.15 -9.63
CA ARG A 97 -5.06 8.07 -10.29
C ARG A 97 -5.07 6.82 -9.44
N THR A 98 -6.19 6.11 -9.41
CA THR A 98 -6.28 4.80 -8.75
C THR A 98 -5.33 3.80 -9.42
N ALA A 99 -4.56 3.08 -8.61
CA ALA A 99 -3.53 2.16 -9.09
C ALA A 99 -4.08 0.84 -9.66
N HIS A 100 -5.27 0.46 -9.21
CA HIS A 100 -5.98 -0.77 -9.56
C HIS A 100 -7.49 -0.55 -9.39
N THR A 101 -8.27 -1.52 -9.88
CA THR A 101 -9.72 -1.54 -9.67
C THR A 101 -10.04 -1.79 -8.20
N VAL A 102 -10.99 -1.02 -7.65
CA VAL A 102 -11.46 -1.15 -6.28
C VAL A 102 -12.97 -1.33 -6.30
N THR A 103 -13.49 -2.29 -5.53
CA THR A 103 -14.94 -2.47 -5.35
C THR A 103 -15.36 -1.87 -4.02
N LEU A 104 -16.16 -0.81 -4.06
CA LEU A 104 -16.79 -0.25 -2.88
C LEU A 104 -17.94 -1.19 -2.47
N LEU A 105 -17.88 -1.69 -1.25
CA LEU A 105 -18.88 -2.62 -0.70
C LEU A 105 -19.68 -1.91 0.38
N PRO A 106 -20.96 -2.26 0.59
CA PRO A 106 -21.75 -1.71 1.67
C PRO A 106 -21.41 -2.39 3.01
N LEU A 107 -20.12 -2.45 3.33
CA LEU A 107 -19.55 -3.15 4.48
C LEU A 107 -18.70 -2.19 5.31
N ARG A 108 -18.78 -2.33 6.62
CA ARG A 108 -17.96 -1.56 7.56
C ARG A 108 -17.31 -2.47 8.59
N LEU A 109 -16.02 -2.25 8.85
CA LEU A 109 -15.34 -2.81 10.02
C LEU A 109 -15.86 -2.09 11.28
N THR A 110 -16.53 -2.80 12.17
CA THR A 110 -17.14 -2.25 13.39
C THR A 110 -16.29 -2.47 14.64
N ALA A 111 -15.48 -3.53 14.66
CA ALA A 111 -14.54 -3.79 15.75
C ALA A 111 -13.30 -4.53 15.24
N ALA A 112 -12.14 -4.17 15.78
CA ALA A 112 -10.90 -4.90 15.63
C ALA A 112 -10.26 -5.07 17.02
N SER A 113 -9.90 -6.30 17.39
CA SER A 113 -9.30 -6.59 18.69
C SER A 113 -8.21 -7.64 18.57
N TYR A 114 -7.03 -7.32 19.10
CA TYR A 114 -5.92 -8.25 19.22
C TYR A 114 -6.06 -9.08 20.50
N LEU A 115 -5.90 -10.40 20.38
CA LEU A 115 -6.08 -11.37 21.44
C LEU A 115 -4.70 -11.96 21.77
N ALA A 116 -3.99 -11.32 22.69
CA ALA A 116 -2.56 -11.55 22.93
C ALA A 116 -2.20 -12.88 23.63
N SER A 117 -3.15 -13.77 23.88
CA SER A 117 -2.88 -15.05 24.57
C SER A 117 -3.87 -16.16 24.20
N PRO A 118 -3.50 -17.45 24.39
CA PRO A 118 -4.42 -18.57 24.24
C PRO A 118 -5.65 -18.47 25.16
N ALA A 119 -5.47 -17.91 26.37
CA ALA A 119 -6.57 -17.71 27.30
C ALA A 119 -7.60 -16.70 26.75
N ALA A 120 -7.13 -15.60 26.14
CA ALA A 120 -7.99 -14.62 25.48
C ALA A 120 -8.76 -15.26 24.31
N LEU A 121 -8.11 -16.10 23.49
CA LEU A 121 -8.76 -16.84 22.41
C LEU A 121 -9.84 -17.80 22.94
N ALA A 122 -9.57 -18.50 24.04
CA ALA A 122 -10.51 -19.44 24.65
C ALA A 122 -11.80 -18.76 25.15
N THR A 123 -11.76 -17.46 25.49
CA THR A 123 -12.96 -16.70 25.89
C THR A 123 -14.01 -16.57 24.79
N LEU A 124 -13.62 -16.76 23.52
CA LEU A 124 -14.54 -16.75 22.38
C LEU A 124 -15.44 -18.00 22.34
N GLY A 125 -15.13 -19.05 23.10
CA GLY A 125 -15.95 -20.25 23.23
C GLY A 125 -15.95 -21.16 21.98
N GLU A 126 -14.90 -21.11 21.18
CA GLU A 126 -14.84 -21.76 19.86
C GLU A 126 -13.61 -22.65 19.67
N PRO A 127 -13.64 -23.57 18.68
CA PRO A 127 -12.46 -24.29 18.26
C PRO A 127 -11.38 -23.33 17.78
N VAL A 128 -10.28 -23.29 18.50
CA VAL A 128 -9.08 -22.51 18.17
C VAL A 128 -8.05 -23.46 17.57
N GLU A 129 -7.30 -23.01 16.58
CA GLU A 129 -6.16 -23.76 16.05
C GLU A 129 -5.16 -24.10 17.18
N PRO A 130 -4.80 -25.37 17.44
CA PRO A 130 -3.99 -25.76 18.58
C PRO A 130 -2.62 -25.08 18.69
N ARG A 131 -2.05 -24.67 17.55
CA ARG A 131 -0.77 -23.93 17.51
C ARG A 131 -0.92 -22.43 17.80
N ALA A 132 -2.14 -21.90 17.88
CA ALA A 132 -2.39 -20.49 18.08
C ALA A 132 -1.88 -20.00 19.44
N ARG A 133 -1.14 -18.90 19.42
CA ARG A 133 -0.64 -18.17 20.59
C ARG A 133 -1.26 -16.80 20.76
N ALA A 134 -1.75 -16.22 19.66
CA ALA A 134 -2.52 -14.99 19.64
C ALA A 134 -3.53 -15.01 18.47
N GLY A 135 -4.35 -13.98 18.36
CA GLY A 135 -5.20 -13.80 17.19
C GLY A 135 -5.68 -12.37 16.97
N LEU A 136 -6.18 -12.10 15.78
CA LEU A 136 -6.81 -10.85 15.40
C LEU A 136 -8.28 -11.11 15.09
N ARG A 137 -9.17 -10.51 15.87
CA ARG A 137 -10.61 -10.58 15.64
C ARG A 137 -11.09 -9.31 14.95
N LEU A 138 -11.74 -9.48 13.80
CA LEU A 138 -12.31 -8.42 12.98
C LEU A 138 -13.81 -8.66 12.82
N VAL A 139 -14.62 -7.69 13.18
CA VAL A 139 -16.09 -7.75 13.08
C VAL A 139 -16.55 -6.77 12.03
N PHE A 140 -17.36 -7.25 11.09
CA PHE A 140 -17.89 -6.45 10.01
C PHE A 140 -19.41 -6.45 10.03
N ASN A 141 -20.00 -5.33 9.64
CA ASN A 141 -21.43 -5.20 9.50
C ASN A 141 -21.77 -4.59 8.12
N VAL A 142 -22.81 -5.10 7.49
CA VAL A 142 -23.36 -4.52 6.27
C VAL A 142 -24.26 -3.33 6.60
N HIS A 143 -24.40 -2.39 5.67
CA HIS A 143 -25.32 -1.28 5.87
C HIS A 143 -26.77 -1.75 6.09
N ALA A 144 -27.52 -0.93 6.84
CA ALA A 144 -28.89 -1.26 7.24
C ALA A 144 -29.78 -1.62 6.04
N GLY A 145 -30.53 -2.71 6.17
CA GLY A 145 -31.43 -3.22 5.13
C GLY A 145 -30.81 -4.21 4.15
N LEU A 146 -29.50 -4.47 4.25
CA LEU A 146 -28.81 -5.51 3.48
C LEU A 146 -28.46 -6.73 4.35
N ARG A 147 -28.14 -7.83 3.68
CA ARG A 147 -27.67 -9.09 4.27
C ARG A 147 -26.42 -9.56 3.54
N LEU A 148 -25.62 -10.37 4.22
CA LEU A 148 -24.36 -10.89 3.69
C LEU A 148 -24.57 -11.81 2.49
N ASP A 149 -25.64 -12.60 2.48
CA ASP A 149 -25.98 -13.50 1.36
C ASP A 149 -26.36 -12.79 0.05
N MET A 150 -26.58 -11.48 0.10
CA MET A 150 -26.81 -10.65 -1.08
C MET A 150 -25.49 -10.12 -1.69
N LEU A 151 -24.40 -10.13 -0.93
CA LEU A 151 -23.13 -9.53 -1.36
C LEU A 151 -22.37 -10.45 -2.33
N ALA A 152 -21.87 -9.85 -3.40
CA ALA A 152 -20.87 -10.48 -4.26
C ALA A 152 -19.46 -10.30 -3.67
N LEU A 153 -19.21 -10.87 -2.49
CA LEU A 153 -17.95 -10.75 -1.75
C LEU A 153 -17.21 -12.08 -1.66
N ASP A 154 -16.11 -12.21 -2.41
CA ASP A 154 -15.18 -13.34 -2.29
C ASP A 154 -13.84 -12.94 -1.67
N THR A 155 -13.29 -11.80 -2.10
CA THR A 155 -12.04 -11.23 -1.60
C THR A 155 -12.30 -9.93 -0.86
N LEU A 156 -11.80 -9.83 0.38
CA LEU A 156 -11.86 -8.60 1.17
C LEU A 156 -10.46 -8.07 1.45
N PRO A 157 -9.99 -7.03 0.71
CA PRO A 157 -8.76 -6.35 1.05
C PRO A 157 -8.96 -5.41 2.24
N ILE A 158 -8.04 -5.47 3.21
CA ILE A 158 -7.99 -4.56 4.36
C ILE A 158 -6.65 -3.83 4.34
N PHE A 159 -6.72 -2.51 4.47
CA PHE A 159 -5.55 -1.66 4.66
C PHE A 159 -5.19 -1.57 6.14
N ILE A 160 -3.92 -1.76 6.46
CA ILE A 160 -3.40 -1.70 7.82
C ILE A 160 -2.78 -0.33 8.03
N THR A 161 -3.31 0.41 9.02
CA THR A 161 -2.80 1.71 9.43
C THR A 161 -2.53 1.72 10.93
N GLY A 162 -1.55 2.49 11.38
CA GLY A 162 -1.16 2.57 12.78
C GLY A 162 0.12 3.36 13.00
N ALA A 163 0.22 4.02 14.16
CA ALA A 163 1.41 4.78 14.54
C ALA A 163 2.57 3.86 14.95
N ASP A 164 3.77 4.44 15.04
CA ASP A 164 4.97 3.85 15.66
C ASP A 164 5.36 2.45 15.16
N GLY A 165 5.10 2.15 13.89
CA GLY A 165 5.45 0.86 13.27
C GLY A 165 4.48 -0.28 13.55
N LEU A 166 3.37 -0.04 14.27
CA LEU A 166 2.34 -1.05 14.56
C LEU A 166 1.78 -1.69 13.28
N ALA A 167 1.59 -0.90 12.22
CA ALA A 167 1.09 -1.41 10.96
C ALA A 167 2.05 -2.45 10.33
N GLY A 168 3.37 -2.20 10.40
CA GLY A 168 4.38 -3.15 9.95
C GLY A 168 4.41 -4.43 10.78
N THR A 169 4.30 -4.31 12.11
CA THR A 169 4.23 -5.47 13.01
C THR A 169 2.99 -6.33 12.77
N LEU A 170 1.82 -5.69 12.56
CA LEU A 170 0.59 -6.41 12.25
C LEU A 170 0.63 -7.04 10.85
N TYR A 171 1.23 -6.35 9.88
CA TYR A 171 1.48 -6.90 8.55
C TYR A 171 2.38 -8.15 8.62
N GLU A 172 3.46 -8.11 9.39
CA GLU A 172 4.32 -9.28 9.66
C GLU A 172 3.51 -10.42 10.31
N GLN A 173 2.70 -10.13 11.33
CA GLN A 173 1.84 -11.13 11.96
C GLN A 173 0.90 -11.79 10.96
N LEU A 174 0.25 -11.01 10.08
CA LEU A 174 -0.70 -11.51 9.09
C LEU A 174 -0.05 -12.35 8.00
N HIS A 175 1.13 -11.99 7.51
CA HIS A 175 1.74 -12.65 6.36
C HIS A 175 2.85 -13.66 6.70
N ALA A 176 3.47 -13.54 7.86
CA ALA A 176 4.59 -14.42 8.28
C ALA A 176 4.25 -15.33 9.46
N ASN A 177 3.25 -15.00 10.29
CA ASN A 177 2.93 -15.74 11.51
C ASN A 177 1.51 -16.32 11.53
N ALA A 178 0.68 -15.98 10.53
CA ALA A 178 -0.68 -16.49 10.46
C ALA A 178 -0.70 -18.00 10.21
N LEU A 179 -1.53 -18.69 10.97
CA LEU A 179 -1.82 -20.12 10.81
C LEU A 179 -3.05 -20.35 9.91
N GLY A 180 -3.72 -19.28 9.51
CA GLY A 180 -5.02 -19.28 8.84
C GLY A 180 -6.03 -18.42 9.59
N PHE A 181 -7.29 -18.49 9.16
CA PHE A 181 -8.39 -17.76 9.78
C PHE A 181 -9.70 -18.54 9.72
N VAL A 182 -10.62 -18.19 10.59
CA VAL A 182 -12.01 -18.66 10.53
C VAL A 182 -12.95 -17.50 10.24
N VAL A 183 -13.91 -17.74 9.35
CA VAL A 183 -15.02 -16.84 9.07
C VAL A 183 -16.25 -17.36 9.78
N ARG A 184 -16.95 -16.49 10.51
CA ARG A 184 -18.16 -16.81 11.25
C ARG A 184 -19.31 -15.89 10.89
N ALA A 185 -20.47 -16.47 10.59
CA ALA A 185 -21.71 -15.74 10.34
C ALA A 185 -22.91 -16.56 10.85
N ARG A 186 -24.14 -16.09 10.59
CA ARG A 186 -25.38 -16.81 10.95
C ARG A 186 -26.25 -17.08 9.72
N SER A 187 -26.81 -18.29 9.68
CA SER A 187 -27.86 -18.72 8.74
C SER A 187 -29.22 -18.10 9.09
N ALA A 188 -30.20 -18.23 8.19
CA ALA A 188 -31.57 -17.78 8.38
C ALA A 188 -32.24 -18.45 9.59
N ASP A 189 -31.89 -19.72 9.83
CA ASP A 189 -32.39 -20.51 10.96
C ASP A 189 -31.62 -20.24 12.26
N GLY A 190 -30.75 -19.21 12.28
CA GLY A 190 -29.94 -18.82 13.43
C GLY A 190 -28.72 -19.72 13.69
N GLN A 191 -28.51 -20.76 12.89
CA GLN A 191 -27.33 -21.63 12.97
C GLN A 191 -26.05 -20.84 12.70
N VAL A 192 -25.01 -21.12 13.49
CA VAL A 192 -23.68 -20.53 13.28
C VAL A 192 -23.05 -21.22 12.07
N LEU A 193 -22.66 -20.41 11.09
CA LEU A 193 -21.90 -20.84 9.92
C LEU A 193 -20.43 -20.52 10.17
N THR A 194 -19.58 -21.54 10.12
CA THR A 194 -18.13 -21.39 10.26
C THR A 194 -17.42 -22.04 9.10
N ARG A 195 -16.32 -21.41 8.65
CA ARG A 195 -15.36 -22.05 7.76
C ARG A 195 -13.96 -21.59 8.07
N THR A 196 -13.05 -22.55 8.10
CA THR A 196 -11.63 -22.32 8.29
C THR A 196 -10.92 -22.29 6.94
N PHE A 197 -9.99 -21.37 6.81
CA PHE A 197 -9.11 -21.18 5.65
C PHE A 197 -7.66 -21.24 6.12
N GLY A 198 -6.78 -21.83 5.30
CA GLY A 198 -5.34 -21.81 5.54
C GLY A 198 -4.73 -20.43 5.29
N PRO A 199 -3.44 -20.23 5.66
CA PRO A 199 -2.76 -18.96 5.48
C PRO A 199 -2.59 -18.58 4.00
N GLU A 200 -2.69 -19.52 3.06
CA GLU A 200 -2.70 -19.26 1.61
C GLU A 200 -3.92 -18.44 1.14
N HIS A 201 -4.94 -18.26 1.98
CA HIS A 201 -6.07 -17.37 1.70
C HIS A 201 -5.86 -15.93 2.24
N LEU A 202 -4.68 -15.64 2.82
CA LEU A 202 -4.25 -14.30 3.21
C LEU A 202 -3.23 -13.80 2.18
N GLN A 203 -3.67 -12.91 1.29
CA GLN A 203 -2.86 -12.44 0.18
C GLN A 203 -2.36 -11.00 0.43
N PRO A 204 -1.07 -10.71 0.22
CA PRO A 204 -0.60 -9.33 0.19
C PRO A 204 -1.14 -8.62 -1.07
N GLN A 205 -1.09 -7.29 -1.10
CA GLN A 205 -1.48 -6.49 -2.27
C GLN A 205 -0.42 -5.43 -2.57
N GLY A 206 -0.38 -4.97 -3.82
CA GLY A 206 0.55 -3.94 -4.30
C GLY A 206 1.76 -4.47 -5.06
N PHE A 207 1.93 -5.80 -5.13
CA PHE A 207 3.08 -6.43 -5.80
C PHE A 207 2.83 -6.72 -7.29
N ASP A 208 1.57 -6.89 -7.67
CA ASP A 208 1.20 -7.24 -9.03
C ASP A 208 1.34 -6.05 -9.99
N ASP A 209 1.58 -6.39 -11.25
CA ASP A 209 1.73 -5.42 -12.33
C ASP A 209 0.45 -4.61 -12.61
N GLU A 210 -0.72 -5.19 -12.35
CA GLU A 210 -2.01 -4.48 -12.43
C GLU A 210 -2.27 -3.53 -11.24
N GLN A 211 -1.36 -3.56 -10.26
CA GLN A 211 -1.42 -2.78 -9.02
C GLN A 211 -0.31 -1.73 -8.92
N ALA A 212 0.54 -1.66 -9.95
CA ALA A 212 1.65 -0.73 -10.09
C ALA A 212 1.21 0.73 -9.91
N LEU A 213 1.94 1.46 -9.08
CA LEU A 213 1.84 2.91 -8.91
C LEU A 213 2.65 3.65 -9.98
N LEU A 214 3.83 3.12 -10.31
CA LEU A 214 4.74 3.69 -11.30
C LEU A 214 4.51 3.08 -12.70
N PRO A 215 4.79 3.84 -13.77
CA PRO A 215 4.67 3.33 -15.14
C PRO A 215 5.48 2.05 -15.35
N ARG A 216 4.88 1.08 -16.03
CA ARG A 216 5.54 -0.16 -16.41
C ARG A 216 6.41 0.08 -17.65
N SER A 217 7.58 -0.54 -17.66
CA SER A 217 8.42 -0.66 -18.86
C SER A 217 8.51 -2.13 -19.23
N GLU A 218 8.04 -2.50 -20.42
CA GLU A 218 8.14 -3.89 -20.93
C GLU A 218 9.60 -4.35 -21.10
N ARG A 219 10.54 -3.41 -21.11
CA ARG A 219 11.97 -3.66 -21.27
C ARG A 219 12.69 -3.88 -19.95
N SER A 220 12.02 -3.71 -18.81
CA SER A 220 12.64 -3.76 -17.50
C SER A 220 11.96 -4.76 -16.57
N PHE A 221 12.77 -5.37 -15.70
CA PHE A 221 12.28 -6.27 -14.67
C PHE A 221 11.44 -5.51 -13.64
N SER A 222 10.22 -5.98 -13.37
CA SER A 222 9.28 -5.33 -12.44
C SER A 222 9.81 -5.18 -11.02
N GLY A 223 10.80 -6.00 -10.60
CA GLY A 223 11.44 -5.86 -9.30
C GLY A 223 12.10 -4.50 -9.07
N TYR A 224 12.61 -3.83 -10.12
CA TYR A 224 13.13 -2.47 -9.97
C TYR A 224 12.03 -1.46 -9.64
N ARG A 225 10.86 -1.61 -10.28
CA ARG A 225 9.68 -0.82 -9.94
C ARG A 225 9.26 -1.06 -8.49
N LEU A 226 9.17 -2.32 -8.06
CA LEU A 226 8.77 -2.66 -6.69
C LEU A 226 9.72 -2.08 -5.65
N LEU A 227 11.03 -2.11 -5.89
CA LEU A 227 12.01 -1.46 -5.02
C LEU A 227 11.77 0.05 -4.95
N GLN A 228 11.57 0.69 -6.10
CA GLN A 228 11.31 2.13 -6.17
C GLN A 228 10.01 2.51 -5.45
N GLU A 229 8.93 1.75 -5.64
CA GLU A 229 7.64 1.92 -4.96
C GLU A 229 7.78 1.71 -3.45
N TYR A 230 8.55 0.71 -3.01
CA TYR A 230 8.79 0.43 -1.58
C TYR A 230 9.50 1.58 -0.88
N PHE A 231 10.51 2.18 -1.52
CA PHE A 231 11.21 3.33 -0.93
C PHE A 231 10.44 4.65 -1.07
N ALA A 232 9.52 4.77 -2.03
CA ALA A 232 8.74 5.98 -2.26
C ALA A 232 7.42 6.04 -1.45
N CYS A 233 6.72 4.91 -1.31
CA CYS A 233 5.45 4.79 -0.61
C CYS A 233 5.30 3.37 -0.03
N PRO A 234 6.04 3.04 1.05
CA PRO A 234 6.00 1.71 1.66
C PRO A 234 4.60 1.33 2.15
N GLU A 235 3.77 2.31 2.50
CA GLU A 235 2.39 2.10 2.93
C GLU A 235 1.56 1.36 1.89
N ARG A 236 1.89 1.49 0.59
CA ARG A 236 1.18 0.78 -0.49
C ARG A 236 1.11 -0.74 -0.29
N PHE A 237 2.08 -1.31 0.41
CA PHE A 237 2.21 -2.76 0.63
C PHE A 237 1.51 -3.24 1.90
N LEU A 238 0.97 -2.35 2.74
CA LEU A 238 0.35 -2.69 4.03
C LEU A 238 -1.10 -3.17 3.89
N PHE A 239 -1.34 -4.14 3.03
CA PHE A 239 -2.64 -4.75 2.80
C PHE A 239 -2.64 -6.24 3.16
N ALA A 240 -3.77 -6.72 3.66
CA ALA A 240 -4.07 -8.13 3.77
C ALA A 240 -5.45 -8.39 3.15
N ALA A 241 -5.49 -9.24 2.12
CA ALA A 241 -6.71 -9.65 1.46
C ALA A 241 -7.13 -11.06 1.93
N PHE A 242 -8.39 -11.19 2.33
CA PHE A 242 -8.98 -12.45 2.76
C PHE A 242 -9.79 -13.04 1.61
N ASP A 243 -9.37 -14.19 1.09
CA ASP A 243 -10.00 -14.84 -0.07
C ASP A 243 -10.93 -15.99 0.32
N GLY A 244 -11.88 -16.31 -0.58
CA GLY A 244 -12.79 -17.44 -0.43
C GLY A 244 -13.99 -17.17 0.48
N LEU A 245 -14.26 -15.91 0.82
CA LEU A 245 -15.34 -15.51 1.74
C LEU A 245 -16.73 -15.90 1.23
N SER A 246 -16.91 -15.99 -0.09
CA SER A 246 -18.18 -16.38 -0.71
C SER A 246 -18.67 -17.76 -0.24
N GLN A 247 -17.75 -18.63 0.16
CA GLN A 247 -18.02 -19.99 0.63
C GLN A 247 -18.79 -20.05 1.96
N VAL A 248 -18.84 -18.92 2.70
CA VAL A 248 -19.62 -18.76 3.93
C VAL A 248 -20.71 -17.70 3.75
N LEU A 249 -20.34 -16.54 3.20
CA LEU A 249 -21.20 -15.36 3.20
C LEU A 249 -22.46 -15.54 2.34
N THR A 250 -22.40 -16.30 1.25
CA THR A 250 -23.56 -16.59 0.38
C THR A 250 -24.68 -17.36 1.09
N ARG A 251 -24.40 -17.98 2.24
CA ARG A 251 -25.37 -18.70 3.08
C ARG A 251 -25.75 -17.91 4.34
N ALA A 252 -25.12 -16.76 4.56
CA ALA A 252 -25.27 -15.97 5.77
C ALA A 252 -26.43 -14.98 5.65
N ALA A 253 -27.55 -15.32 6.28
CA ALA A 253 -28.77 -14.53 6.32
C ALA A 253 -28.76 -13.42 7.39
N CYS A 254 -27.59 -12.90 7.73
CA CYS A 254 -27.40 -11.91 8.79
C CYS A 254 -26.66 -10.68 8.24
N ALA A 255 -26.61 -9.63 9.07
CA ALA A 255 -25.91 -8.40 8.73
C ALA A 255 -24.44 -8.39 9.20
N GLU A 256 -24.08 -9.23 10.16
CA GLU A 256 -22.76 -9.25 10.80
C GLU A 256 -22.02 -10.56 10.52
N PHE A 257 -20.72 -10.46 10.26
CA PHE A 257 -19.81 -11.59 10.28
C PHE A 257 -18.49 -11.21 10.95
N GLU A 258 -17.73 -12.23 11.29
CA GLU A 258 -16.43 -12.10 11.94
C GLU A 258 -15.37 -12.88 11.18
N ILE A 259 -14.17 -12.32 11.16
CA ILE A 259 -12.94 -13.01 10.78
C ILE A 259 -12.06 -13.07 12.03
N LEU A 260 -11.65 -14.28 12.41
CA LEU A 260 -10.65 -14.50 13.46
C LEU A 260 -9.42 -15.13 12.83
N VAL A 261 -8.33 -14.36 12.81
CA VAL A 261 -7.00 -14.83 12.37
C VAL A 261 -6.26 -15.41 13.56
N TRP A 262 -5.59 -16.54 13.38
CA TRP A 262 -4.74 -17.13 14.41
C TRP A 262 -3.27 -16.94 14.08
N PHE A 263 -2.45 -16.64 15.10
CA PHE A 263 -1.02 -16.46 14.96
C PHE A 263 -0.24 -17.48 15.80
N ASP A 264 0.89 -17.94 15.29
CA ASP A 264 1.77 -18.91 15.98
C ASP A 264 2.62 -18.31 17.11
N ARG A 265 2.62 -16.97 17.23
CA ARG A 265 3.29 -16.20 18.27
C ARG A 265 2.44 -14.99 18.66
N SER A 266 2.67 -14.48 19.86
CA SER A 266 2.09 -13.21 20.32
C SER A 266 3.12 -12.08 20.21
N VAL A 267 2.64 -10.86 19.97
CA VAL A 267 3.38 -9.61 20.06
C VAL A 267 2.68 -8.69 21.04
N GLU A 268 3.33 -8.38 22.17
CA GLU A 268 2.72 -7.61 23.28
C GLU A 268 2.38 -6.15 22.94
N ARG A 269 2.96 -5.63 21.86
CA ARG A 269 2.77 -4.23 21.44
C ARG A 269 1.47 -4.02 20.64
N LEU A 270 0.84 -5.11 20.17
CA LEU A 270 -0.40 -5.10 19.39
C LEU A 270 -1.65 -5.21 20.26
#